data_AF-A0A372QFT6-F1
#
_entry.id   AF-A0A372QFT6-F1
#
_cell.length_a   1.000
_cell.length_b   1.000
_cell.length_c   1.000
_cell.angle_alpha   90.00
_cell.angle_beta   90.00
_cell.angle_gamma   90.00
#
_symmetry.space_group_name_H-M   'P 1'
#
loop_
_entity.id
_entity.type
_entity.pdbx_description
1 polymer ?
#
loop_
_entity_poly.entity_id
_entity_poly.type
_entity_poly.pdbx_seq_one_letter_code
_entity_poly.pdbx_strand_id
1 'polypeptide(L)'
;MRGVESALIAASNLGVTGISVPIEDTKHLNWLTHLPIEALKYWNTVKIQIQVITQDRPDSLARLIRSLKSSHYFGDEVQLTINMDRGADPVTKEYCHTLEWPFGQKSLRHRIVQGGLMAAVVESYYPRDDNDYAVMLEDDVELSPYFFMWTKYNILKYRYGPDRIHSNRMFGISYYGSKINELYLLGRRPFDPTISLEGTNYSPRSPYLWQVPCSWGAVYFPEIWREFHDYFPARLQDWNGPKLQNITVPEVRSNRWKNSWKRFLIELVYLRGYVMLYPNYENFASFSTNHAEAGTHIHLTEGSKPNDIFGVPLMEEDLVLSGLPGGSMPKYADLPILDLLGNVVSKEELIQRGKALHSEVSLCPPNNELTFDPQDILCFDDEKRETVINETDVRKERRKQMSEAINLILNHTLDDNGTKIEPEKLLKIVVELYNSSATAVTDVPSSTPIQSLPTETNMKL
;
A
#
# COMPACT_ATOMS: atom_id res chain seq x y z
N MET A 1 25.70 23.11 23.40
CA MET A 1 26.02 21.95 22.54
C MET A 1 27.23 21.13 23.04
N ARG A 2 28.39 21.71 23.41
CA ARG A 2 29.60 20.93 23.79
C ARG A 2 29.40 19.87 24.90
N GLY A 3 28.50 20.11 25.87
CA GLY A 3 28.26 19.17 26.98
C GLY A 3 27.49 17.91 26.55
N VAL A 4 26.44 18.06 25.73
CA VAL A 4 25.62 16.93 25.24
C VAL A 4 26.44 16.05 24.32
N GLU A 5 27.18 16.66 23.38
CA GLU A 5 28.05 15.92 22.46
C GLU A 5 29.14 15.14 23.20
N SER A 6 29.78 15.76 24.21
CA SER A 6 30.75 15.06 25.07
C SER A 6 30.12 13.89 25.83
N ALA A 7 28.89 14.04 26.32
CA ALA A 7 28.15 12.98 27.00
C ALA A 7 27.79 11.83 26.05
N LEU A 8 27.39 12.13 24.81
CA LEU A 8 27.10 11.13 23.78
C LEU A 8 28.36 10.36 23.38
N ILE A 9 29.50 11.04 23.22
CA ILE A 9 30.81 10.41 22.95
C ILE A 9 31.19 9.48 24.12
N ALA A 10 31.04 9.95 25.36
CA ALA A 10 31.32 9.14 26.55
C ALA A 10 30.42 7.90 26.63
N ALA A 11 29.11 8.05 26.36
CA ALA A 11 28.17 6.94 26.31
C ALA A 11 28.56 5.90 25.25
N SER A 12 28.91 6.36 24.04
CA SER A 12 29.39 5.50 22.96
C SER A 12 30.65 4.73 23.37
N ASN A 13 31.62 5.39 24.01
CA ASN A 13 32.87 4.74 24.48
C ASN A 13 32.61 3.69 25.56
N LEU A 14 31.53 3.83 26.34
CA LEU A 14 31.10 2.86 27.35
C LEU A 14 30.19 1.76 26.79
N GLY A 15 29.88 1.76 25.49
CA GLY A 15 28.92 0.83 24.88
C GLY A 15 27.48 1.04 25.37
N VAL A 16 27.17 2.25 25.86
CA VAL A 16 25.83 2.64 26.32
C VAL A 16 25.15 3.47 25.23
N THR A 17 23.88 3.17 24.97
CA THR A 17 23.07 3.94 24.03
C THR A 17 22.79 5.33 24.61
N GLY A 18 23.44 6.36 24.06
CA GLY A 18 23.14 7.75 24.35
C GLY A 18 21.85 8.20 23.66
N ILE A 19 20.92 8.75 24.42
CA ILE A 19 19.67 9.33 23.92
C ILE A 19 19.73 10.83 24.21
N SER A 20 19.69 11.65 23.16
CA SER A 20 19.64 13.10 23.26
C SER A 20 18.37 13.58 22.59
N VAL A 21 17.57 14.36 23.31
CA VAL A 21 16.28 14.88 22.84
C VAL A 21 16.29 16.41 22.99
N PRO A 22 15.73 17.16 22.03
CA PRO A 22 15.52 18.60 22.18
C PRO A 22 14.68 18.95 23.41
N ILE A 23 14.95 20.09 24.04
CA ILE A 23 14.31 20.46 25.31
C ILE A 23 12.80 20.67 25.14
N GLU A 24 12.38 21.16 23.98
CA GLU A 24 10.99 21.38 23.56
C GLU A 24 10.17 20.09 23.48
N ASP A 25 10.82 18.97 23.17
CA ASP A 25 10.18 17.65 23.03
C ASP A 25 10.09 16.91 24.37
N THR A 26 10.76 17.39 25.43
CA THR A 26 10.82 16.70 26.73
C THR A 26 9.46 16.45 27.38
N LYS A 27 8.49 17.35 27.14
CA LYS A 27 7.11 17.20 27.63
C LYS A 27 6.36 16.04 26.98
N HIS A 28 6.84 15.54 25.85
CA HIS A 28 6.27 14.45 25.05
C HIS A 28 7.03 13.13 25.24
N LEU A 29 7.89 13.00 26.26
CA LEU A 29 8.76 11.83 26.43
C LEU A 29 8.19 10.73 27.34
N ASN A 30 6.97 10.88 27.86
CA ASN A 30 6.39 9.90 28.80
C ASN A 30 6.27 8.48 28.21
N TRP A 31 6.22 8.33 26.88
CA TRP A 31 6.19 7.02 26.22
C TRP A 31 7.50 6.24 26.38
N LEU A 32 8.64 6.91 26.59
CA LEU A 32 9.93 6.26 26.84
C LEU A 32 9.89 5.35 28.07
N THR A 33 9.15 5.74 29.11
CA THR A 33 9.05 4.97 30.37
C THR A 33 8.28 3.66 30.19
N HIS A 34 7.54 3.53 29.09
CA HIS A 34 6.78 2.34 28.72
C HIS A 34 7.58 1.39 27.83
N LEU A 35 8.84 1.72 27.49
CA LEU A 35 9.72 0.87 26.72
C LEU A 35 10.72 0.14 27.62
N PRO A 36 10.95 -1.16 27.40
CA PRO A 36 11.98 -1.89 28.11
C PRO A 36 13.37 -1.40 27.67
N ILE A 37 14.35 -1.52 28.58
CA ILE A 37 15.76 -1.16 28.31
C ILE A 37 16.29 -1.87 27.05
N GLU A 38 15.86 -3.11 26.80
CA GLU A 38 16.21 -3.86 25.59
C GLU A 38 15.85 -3.11 24.30
N ALA A 39 14.64 -2.54 24.22
CA ALA A 39 14.20 -1.76 23.08
C ALA A 39 14.95 -0.44 22.97
N LEU A 40 15.14 0.25 24.10
CA LEU A 40 15.83 1.55 24.14
C LEU A 40 17.29 1.48 23.66
N LYS A 41 17.94 0.31 23.74
CA LYS A 41 19.28 0.11 23.16
C LYS A 41 19.32 0.36 21.65
N TYR A 42 18.21 0.17 20.96
CA TYR A 42 18.07 0.34 19.51
C TYR A 42 17.61 1.76 19.11
N TRP A 43 17.58 2.72 20.04
CA TRP A 43 17.13 4.10 19.78
C TRP A 43 17.79 4.75 18.55
N ASN A 44 19.11 4.56 18.39
CA ASN A 44 19.91 5.11 17.29
C ASN A 44 20.10 4.11 16.12
N THR A 45 19.60 2.87 16.26
CA THR A 45 19.68 1.84 15.22
C THR A 45 18.50 1.95 14.26
N VAL A 46 17.31 2.25 14.79
CA VAL A 46 16.09 2.46 14.01
C VAL A 46 16.23 3.71 13.17
N LYS A 47 16.11 3.56 11.85
CA LYS A 47 16.12 4.66 10.87
C LYS A 47 14.72 4.78 10.30
N ILE A 48 14.12 5.96 10.41
CA ILE A 48 12.80 6.25 9.85
C ILE A 48 13.01 7.35 8.80
N GLN A 49 12.69 7.05 7.55
CA GLN A 49 12.78 7.99 6.43
C GLN A 49 11.38 8.37 5.97
N ILE A 50 11.23 9.57 5.39
CA ILE A 50 9.98 10.07 4.85
C ILE A 50 10.05 10.10 3.33
N GLN A 51 9.04 9.50 2.70
CA GLN A 51 8.88 9.37 1.26
C GLN A 51 7.58 10.05 0.86
N VAL A 52 7.69 11.22 0.24
CA VAL A 52 6.55 12.00 -0.25
C VAL A 52 6.38 11.78 -1.75
N ILE A 53 5.18 11.43 -2.19
CA ILE A 53 4.83 11.23 -3.59
C ILE A 53 3.94 12.39 -4.03
N THR A 54 4.28 13.01 -5.15
CA THR A 54 3.56 14.18 -5.67
C THR A 54 3.64 14.29 -7.19
N GLN A 55 2.77 15.10 -7.78
CA GLN A 55 2.79 15.43 -9.19
C GLN A 55 2.55 16.92 -9.42
N ASP A 56 1.29 17.37 -9.42
CA ASP A 56 0.88 18.71 -9.86
C ASP A 56 -0.07 19.44 -8.87
N ARG A 57 0.11 19.17 -7.57
CA ARG A 57 -0.72 19.73 -6.48
C ARG A 57 0.14 20.51 -5.47
N PRO A 58 0.66 21.70 -5.82
CA PRO A 58 1.62 22.41 -4.99
C PRO A 58 1.04 22.84 -3.63
N ASP A 59 -0.23 23.25 -3.58
CA ASP A 59 -0.88 23.66 -2.33
C ASP A 59 -1.07 22.49 -1.36
N SER A 60 -1.47 21.34 -1.90
CA SER A 60 -1.64 20.09 -1.16
C SER A 60 -0.31 19.62 -0.58
N LEU A 61 0.72 19.58 -1.44
CA LEU A 61 2.09 19.28 -1.04
C LEU A 61 2.59 20.27 0.04
N ALA A 62 2.32 21.56 -0.12
CA ALA A 62 2.73 22.56 0.85
C ALA A 62 2.06 22.38 2.23
N ARG A 63 0.80 21.92 2.26
CA ARG A 63 0.11 21.54 3.51
C ARG A 63 0.76 20.34 4.16
N LEU A 64 1.01 19.26 3.39
CA LEU A 64 1.72 18.08 3.91
C LEU A 64 3.09 18.46 4.50
N ILE A 65 3.90 19.19 3.75
CA ILE A 65 5.23 19.61 4.20
C ILE A 65 5.16 20.51 5.44
N ARG A 66 4.15 21.38 5.56
CA ARG A 66 3.93 22.18 6.78
C ARG A 66 3.68 21.29 7.99
N SER A 67 2.82 20.27 7.85
CA SER A 67 2.52 19.32 8.94
C SER A 67 3.75 18.49 9.35
N LEU A 68 4.57 18.09 8.38
CA LEU A 68 5.87 17.46 8.65
C LEU A 68 6.80 18.38 9.43
N LYS A 69 6.87 19.66 9.04
CA LYS A 69 7.72 20.65 9.73
C LYS A 69 7.29 20.96 11.16
N SER A 70 6.03 20.79 11.49
CA SER A 70 5.51 21.00 12.86
C SER A 70 5.58 19.76 13.75
N SER A 71 6.15 18.66 13.27
CA SER A 71 6.17 17.39 14.00
C SER A 71 7.35 17.23 14.96
N HIS A 72 7.17 16.38 15.97
CA HIS A 72 8.17 16.08 17.00
C HIS A 72 9.03 14.87 16.61
N TYR A 73 10.31 15.11 16.29
CA TYR A 73 11.25 14.08 15.85
C TYR A 73 12.21 13.59 16.95
N PHE A 74 12.15 14.16 18.15
CA PHE A 74 12.90 13.71 19.33
C PHE A 74 14.43 13.68 19.14
N GLY A 75 14.95 14.55 18.28
CA GLY A 75 16.38 14.66 17.98
C GLY A 75 16.88 13.68 16.91
N ASP A 76 16.00 12.89 16.30
CA ASP A 76 16.37 12.01 15.20
C ASP A 76 16.70 12.83 13.94
N GLU A 77 17.73 12.39 13.22
CA GLU A 77 17.96 12.83 11.85
C GLU A 77 17.03 12.05 10.92
N VAL A 78 16.06 12.74 10.33
CA VAL A 78 15.02 12.17 9.46
C VAL A 78 15.25 12.60 8.03
N GLN A 79 15.51 11.65 7.14
CA GLN A 79 15.69 11.94 5.71
C GLN A 79 14.33 12.15 5.04
N LEU A 80 14.23 13.18 4.20
CA LEU A 80 13.05 13.47 3.38
C LEU A 80 13.40 13.26 1.91
N THR A 81 12.67 12.38 1.24
CA THR A 81 12.74 12.23 -0.22
C THR A 81 11.41 12.61 -0.85
N ILE A 82 11.44 13.54 -1.79
CA ILE A 82 10.28 13.91 -2.60
C ILE A 82 10.39 13.20 -3.96
N ASN A 83 9.42 12.34 -4.24
CA ASN A 83 9.27 11.56 -5.45
C ASN A 83 8.23 12.22 -6.36
N MET A 84 8.69 13.06 -7.29
CA MET A 84 7.86 13.71 -8.29
C MET A 84 7.64 12.78 -9.50
N ASP A 85 6.39 12.49 -9.83
CA ASP A 85 6.07 11.80 -11.09
C ASP A 85 6.28 12.73 -12.30
N ARG A 86 6.33 12.15 -13.50
CA ARG A 86 6.31 12.92 -14.74
C ARG A 86 5.05 13.77 -14.78
N GLY A 87 5.15 14.95 -15.38
CA GLY A 87 4.03 15.86 -15.52
C GLY A 87 3.89 16.86 -14.37
N ALA A 88 4.79 16.81 -13.38
CA ALA A 88 4.83 17.84 -12.34
C ALA A 88 4.92 19.25 -12.94
N ASP A 89 4.03 20.14 -12.49
CA ASP A 89 3.92 21.50 -12.99
C ASP A 89 5.12 22.37 -12.52
N PRO A 90 5.35 23.54 -13.16
CA PRO A 90 6.46 24.42 -12.79
C PRO A 90 6.44 24.91 -11.33
N VAL A 91 5.25 25.16 -10.76
CA VAL A 91 5.08 25.64 -9.38
C VAL A 91 5.45 24.55 -8.39
N THR A 92 4.98 23.32 -8.62
CA THR A 92 5.34 22.15 -7.79
C THR A 92 6.83 21.87 -7.84
N LYS A 93 7.45 21.93 -9.03
CA LYS A 93 8.90 21.76 -9.18
C LYS A 93 9.68 22.82 -8.42
N GLU A 94 9.32 24.09 -8.59
CA GLU A 94 9.99 25.19 -7.89
C GLU A 94 9.86 25.02 -6.37
N TYR A 95 8.66 24.72 -5.88
CA TYR A 95 8.42 24.47 -4.45
C TYR A 95 9.32 23.36 -3.91
N CYS A 96 9.43 22.22 -4.61
CA CYS A 96 10.30 21.11 -4.23
C CYS A 96 11.79 21.50 -4.24
N HIS A 97 12.22 22.31 -5.21
CA HIS A 97 13.59 22.80 -5.31
C HIS A 97 13.96 23.71 -4.14
N THR A 98 13.12 24.70 -3.84
CA THR A 98 13.38 25.70 -2.79
C THR A 98 13.04 25.22 -1.38
N LEU A 99 12.39 24.06 -1.23
CA LEU A 99 12.01 23.55 0.08
C LEU A 99 13.23 23.33 0.98
N GLU A 100 13.23 23.96 2.15
CA GLU A 100 14.19 23.66 3.22
C GLU A 100 13.67 22.55 4.12
N TRP A 101 14.55 21.62 4.52
CA TRP A 101 14.25 20.53 5.45
C TRP A 101 15.23 20.57 6.63
N PRO A 102 14.79 20.95 7.84
CA PRO A 102 15.71 21.18 8.95
C PRO A 102 16.06 19.92 9.76
N PHE A 103 15.42 18.78 9.49
CA PHE A 103 15.57 17.56 10.31
C PHE A 103 16.51 16.52 9.73
N GLY A 104 17.15 16.77 8.57
CA GLY A 104 18.06 15.83 7.95
C GLY A 104 18.31 16.13 6.47
N GLN A 105 18.76 15.14 5.71
CA GLN A 105 18.98 15.31 4.28
C GLN A 105 17.65 15.35 3.49
N LYS A 106 17.54 16.32 2.55
CA LYS A 106 16.49 16.38 1.53
C LYS A 106 17.01 15.81 0.22
N SER A 107 16.28 14.84 -0.34
CA SER A 107 16.51 14.30 -1.68
C SER A 107 15.32 14.58 -2.59
N LEU A 108 15.59 14.86 -3.87
CA LEU A 108 14.56 15.07 -4.89
C LEU A 108 14.74 14.04 -6.01
N ARG A 109 13.66 13.31 -6.31
CA ARG A 109 13.59 12.36 -7.42
C ARG A 109 12.51 12.81 -8.39
N HIS A 110 12.81 12.82 -9.67
CA HIS A 110 11.86 13.19 -10.72
C HIS A 110 11.86 12.13 -11.82
N ARG A 111 10.68 11.55 -12.10
CA ARG A 111 10.54 10.52 -13.12
C ARG A 111 10.67 11.08 -14.53
N ILE A 112 11.38 10.34 -15.38
CA ILE A 112 11.51 10.66 -16.80
C ILE A 112 10.26 10.19 -17.56
N VAL A 113 9.76 8.99 -17.25
CA VAL A 113 8.57 8.38 -17.86
C VAL A 113 7.41 8.43 -16.88
N GLN A 114 6.18 8.64 -17.37
CA GLN A 114 4.99 8.62 -16.53
C GLN A 114 4.88 7.27 -15.82
N GLY A 115 4.99 7.28 -14.50
CA GLY A 115 4.80 6.08 -13.68
C GLY A 115 3.33 5.82 -13.38
N GLY A 116 2.57 6.89 -13.15
CA GLY A 116 1.24 6.79 -12.55
C GLY A 116 1.33 6.34 -11.09
N LEU A 117 0.19 6.35 -10.38
CA LEU A 117 0.16 6.11 -8.93
C LEU A 117 0.80 4.76 -8.53
N MET A 118 0.59 3.72 -9.33
CA MET A 118 1.10 2.38 -9.03
C MET A 118 2.64 2.34 -8.97
N ALA A 119 3.34 2.82 -10.02
CA ALA A 119 4.80 2.85 -10.01
C ALA A 119 5.32 3.92 -9.03
N ALA A 120 4.65 5.07 -8.94
CA ALA A 120 5.02 6.15 -8.04
C ALA A 120 5.10 5.69 -6.57
N VAL A 121 4.16 4.84 -6.13
CA VAL A 121 4.17 4.26 -4.77
C VAL A 121 5.18 3.13 -4.63
N VAL A 122 5.17 2.15 -5.54
CA VAL A 122 6.04 0.98 -5.39
C VAL A 122 7.52 1.38 -5.41
N GLU A 123 7.95 2.27 -6.31
CA GLU A 123 9.36 2.61 -6.42
C GLU A 123 9.78 3.82 -5.57
N SER A 124 8.91 4.37 -4.72
CA SER A 124 9.27 5.52 -3.88
C SER A 124 10.34 5.17 -2.86
N TYR A 125 10.46 3.89 -2.49
CA TYR A 125 11.31 3.42 -1.41
C TYR A 125 11.85 2.02 -1.67
N TYR A 126 13.10 1.77 -1.28
CA TYR A 126 13.63 0.43 -1.09
C TYR A 126 14.57 0.44 0.12
N PRO A 127 14.38 -0.44 1.11
CA PRO A 127 15.12 -0.40 2.37
C PRO A 127 16.57 -0.86 2.19
N ARG A 128 17.49 -0.20 2.92
CA ARG A 128 18.90 -0.60 2.97
C ARG A 128 19.14 -1.86 3.80
N ASP A 129 18.44 -1.96 4.94
CA ASP A 129 18.54 -3.04 5.90
C ASP A 129 17.24 -3.16 6.72
N ASP A 130 17.16 -4.11 7.66
CA ASP A 130 15.93 -4.40 8.43
C ASP A 130 15.60 -3.37 9.52
N ASN A 131 16.45 -2.34 9.68
CA ASN A 131 16.22 -1.21 10.56
C ASN A 131 15.87 0.06 9.77
N ASP A 132 15.69 -0.04 8.45
CA ASP A 132 15.35 1.06 7.57
C ASP A 132 13.84 1.06 7.29
N TYR A 133 13.12 1.98 7.90
CA TYR A 133 11.66 2.10 7.81
C TYR A 133 11.26 3.29 6.97
N ALA A 134 10.21 3.16 6.16
CA ALA A 134 9.71 4.26 5.33
C ALA A 134 8.30 4.69 5.70
N VAL A 135 8.17 5.94 6.12
CA VAL A 135 6.92 6.68 6.12
C VAL A 135 6.57 7.02 4.68
N MET A 136 5.47 6.50 4.18
CA MET A 136 4.99 6.73 2.81
C MET A 136 3.76 7.63 2.81
N LEU A 137 3.85 8.75 2.10
CA LEU A 137 2.85 9.82 2.11
C LEU A 137 2.57 10.29 0.67
N GLU A 138 1.30 10.43 0.33
CA GLU A 138 0.85 11.16 -0.86
C GLU A 138 0.61 12.64 -0.49
N ASP A 139 0.69 13.53 -1.47
CA ASP A 139 0.56 14.98 -1.25
C ASP A 139 -0.81 15.44 -0.72
N ASP A 140 -1.83 14.58 -0.71
CA ASP A 140 -3.18 14.81 -0.17
C ASP A 140 -3.31 14.46 1.33
N VAL A 141 -2.24 13.97 1.96
CA VAL A 141 -2.21 13.66 3.39
C VAL A 141 -1.79 14.89 4.21
N GLU A 142 -2.33 15.01 5.42
CA GLU A 142 -1.83 15.91 6.46
C GLU A 142 -1.59 15.10 7.74
N LEU A 143 -0.55 15.44 8.50
CA LEU A 143 -0.11 14.69 9.67
C LEU A 143 -0.33 15.45 10.98
N SER A 144 -0.61 14.69 12.03
CA SER A 144 -0.51 15.18 13.41
C SER A 144 0.95 15.43 13.76
N PRO A 145 1.27 16.45 14.59
CA PRO A 145 2.61 16.64 15.17
C PRO A 145 3.18 15.40 15.89
N TYR A 146 2.31 14.46 16.30
CA TYR A 146 2.65 13.27 17.07
C TYR A 146 2.82 12.00 16.23
N PHE A 147 2.71 12.06 14.90
CA PHE A 147 2.80 10.87 14.04
C PHE A 147 4.13 10.11 14.21
N PHE A 148 5.24 10.85 14.38
CA PHE A 148 6.56 10.27 14.54
C PHE A 148 6.72 9.61 15.91
N MET A 149 6.11 10.17 16.96
CA MET A 149 6.05 9.56 18.27
C MET A 149 5.32 8.21 18.23
N TRP A 150 4.14 8.18 17.61
CA TRP A 150 3.39 6.94 17.36
C TRP A 150 4.22 5.91 16.58
N THR A 151 4.93 6.37 15.55
CA THR A 151 5.80 5.52 14.74
C THR A 151 6.94 4.91 15.55
N LYS A 152 7.77 5.75 16.17
CA LYS A 152 8.98 5.33 16.88
C LYS A 152 8.65 4.49 18.10
N TYR A 153 7.60 4.84 18.85
CA TYR A 153 7.15 4.06 20.00
C TYR A 153 6.77 2.64 19.60
N ASN A 154 5.95 2.47 18.56
CA ASN A 154 5.47 1.16 18.14
C ASN A 154 6.55 0.30 17.47
N ILE A 155 7.46 0.91 16.70
CA ILE A 155 8.62 0.18 16.16
C ILE A 155 9.49 -0.33 17.32
N LEU A 156 9.90 0.53 18.26
CA LEU A 156 10.74 0.09 19.38
C LEU A 156 10.05 -0.98 20.23
N LYS A 157 8.76 -0.80 20.55
CA LYS A 157 7.99 -1.76 21.35
C LYS A 157 7.86 -3.12 20.67
N TYR A 158 7.38 -3.14 19.43
CA TYR A 158 7.00 -4.39 18.76
C TYR A 158 8.12 -5.04 17.97
N ARG A 159 9.17 -4.32 17.59
CA ARG A 159 10.28 -4.87 16.77
C ARG A 159 11.57 -5.09 17.56
N TYR A 160 11.81 -4.24 18.56
CA TYR A 160 13.06 -4.26 19.33
C TYR A 160 12.85 -4.60 20.80
N GLY A 161 11.59 -4.71 21.26
CA GLY A 161 11.23 -5.19 22.59
C GLY A 161 10.90 -6.70 22.62
N PRO A 162 10.46 -7.21 23.78
CA PRO A 162 10.09 -8.61 23.99
C PRO A 162 8.98 -9.10 23.03
N ASP A 163 8.08 -8.21 22.60
CA ASP A 163 6.98 -8.53 21.69
C ASP A 163 7.44 -8.93 20.27
N ARG A 164 8.72 -8.74 19.91
CA ARG A 164 9.28 -9.06 18.59
C ARG A 164 9.06 -10.50 18.14
N ILE A 165 8.99 -11.43 19.10
CA ILE A 165 8.78 -12.86 18.81
C ILE A 165 7.36 -13.14 18.27
N HIS A 166 6.41 -12.22 18.49
CA HIS A 166 5.02 -12.37 18.08
C HIS A 166 4.67 -11.55 16.83
N SER A 167 5.45 -10.51 16.54
CA SER A 167 5.15 -9.45 15.56
C SER A 167 5.81 -9.62 14.18
N ASN A 168 6.40 -10.78 13.88
CA ASN A 168 7.08 -11.05 12.61
C ASN A 168 6.18 -10.92 11.36
N ARG A 169 4.86 -10.90 11.54
CA ARG A 169 3.86 -10.72 10.47
C ARG A 169 3.28 -9.30 10.41
N MET A 170 3.82 -8.39 11.21
CA MET A 170 3.42 -6.99 11.20
C MET A 170 4.10 -6.29 10.02
N PHE A 171 3.35 -5.75 9.05
CA PHE A 171 3.92 -5.12 7.84
C PHE A 171 4.00 -3.60 7.88
N GLY A 172 3.45 -2.98 8.92
CA GLY A 172 3.49 -1.54 9.06
C GLY A 172 2.62 -1.02 10.19
N ILE A 173 2.57 0.32 10.28
CA ILE A 173 1.75 1.07 11.24
C ILE A 173 1.00 2.15 10.46
N SER A 174 -0.32 2.13 10.55
CA SER A 174 -1.19 3.18 10.02
C SER A 174 -1.17 4.42 10.91
N TYR A 175 -1.29 5.58 10.28
CA TYR A 175 -1.55 6.86 10.96
C TYR A 175 -3.03 7.22 10.94
N TYR A 176 -3.75 6.69 9.96
CA TYR A 176 -5.17 6.91 9.78
C TYR A 176 -6.00 5.95 10.65
N GLY A 177 -6.85 6.50 11.51
CA GLY A 177 -7.89 5.75 12.20
C GLY A 177 -9.05 5.46 11.25
N SER A 178 -9.15 4.23 10.79
CA SER A 178 -10.05 3.93 9.68
C SER A 178 -11.52 4.08 10.03
N LYS A 179 -12.23 5.00 9.36
CA LYS A 179 -13.70 5.13 9.40
C LYS A 179 -14.42 4.46 8.22
N ILE A 180 -13.67 3.82 7.31
CA ILE A 180 -14.18 3.18 6.09
C ILE A 180 -13.45 1.85 5.86
N ASN A 181 -14.20 0.82 5.46
CA ASN A 181 -13.64 -0.37 4.83
C ASN A 181 -13.88 -0.31 3.31
N GLU A 182 -12.78 -0.34 2.55
CA GLU A 182 -12.79 -0.23 1.09
C GLU A 182 -13.04 -1.56 0.36
N LEU A 183 -13.02 -2.68 1.08
CA LEU A 183 -12.91 -4.03 0.51
C LEU A 183 -14.24 -4.76 0.33
N TYR A 184 -15.36 -4.25 0.84
CA TYR A 184 -16.66 -4.87 0.60
C TYR A 184 -17.01 -4.90 -0.90
N LEU A 185 -17.56 -6.03 -1.37
CA LEU A 185 -17.85 -6.28 -2.79
C LEU A 185 -18.74 -5.22 -3.45
N LEU A 186 -19.71 -4.69 -2.70
CA LEU A 186 -20.67 -3.69 -3.19
C LEU A 186 -20.13 -2.26 -3.17
N GLY A 187 -18.95 -2.01 -2.59
CA GLY A 187 -18.37 -0.68 -2.48
C GLY A 187 -17.81 -0.39 -1.10
N ARG A 188 -17.35 0.85 -0.91
CA ARG A 188 -16.87 1.32 0.40
C ARG A 188 -18.03 1.32 1.39
N ARG A 189 -17.78 0.91 2.63
CA ARG A 189 -18.76 0.98 3.73
C ARG A 189 -18.17 1.74 4.92
N PRO A 190 -18.98 2.48 5.69
CA PRO A 190 -18.57 2.96 7.00
C PRO A 190 -18.03 1.79 7.83
N PHE A 191 -16.97 2.05 8.57
CA PHE A 191 -16.32 1.09 9.43
C PHE A 191 -16.01 1.77 10.77
N ASP A 192 -16.32 1.09 11.85
CA ASP A 192 -15.95 1.52 13.18
C ASP A 192 -15.38 0.30 13.92
N PRO A 193 -14.09 0.31 14.28
CA PRO A 193 -13.49 -0.82 14.98
C PRO A 193 -14.16 -1.09 16.33
N THR A 194 -14.77 -0.09 16.97
CA THR A 194 -15.49 -0.30 18.25
C THR A 194 -16.64 -1.29 18.09
N ILE A 195 -17.33 -1.28 16.94
CA ILE A 195 -18.42 -2.23 16.62
C ILE A 195 -17.85 -3.64 16.45
N SER A 196 -16.72 -3.78 15.76
CA SER A 196 -16.06 -5.09 15.61
C SER A 196 -15.59 -5.67 16.94
N LEU A 197 -15.26 -4.83 17.92
CA LEU A 197 -14.81 -5.22 19.25
C LEU A 197 -15.96 -5.40 20.25
N GLU A 198 -17.20 -5.04 19.91
CA GLU A 198 -18.35 -5.20 20.78
C GLU A 198 -18.59 -6.68 21.13
N GLY A 199 -18.86 -6.96 22.40
CA GLY A 199 -19.05 -8.33 22.90
C GLY A 199 -17.77 -9.17 23.00
N THR A 200 -16.61 -8.62 22.67
CA THR A 200 -15.31 -9.26 22.91
C THR A 200 -14.73 -8.87 24.28
N ASN A 201 -13.61 -9.50 24.67
CA ASN A 201 -12.88 -9.14 25.88
C ASN A 201 -11.91 -7.96 25.70
N TYR A 202 -11.80 -7.40 24.49
CA TYR A 202 -10.93 -6.27 24.21
C TYR A 202 -11.60 -4.97 24.68
N SER A 203 -10.78 -3.98 25.05
CA SER A 203 -11.32 -2.63 25.25
C SER A 203 -11.86 -2.11 23.91
N PRO A 204 -13.02 -1.43 23.87
CA PRO A 204 -13.54 -0.83 22.64
C PRO A 204 -12.55 0.11 21.95
N ARG A 205 -11.61 0.67 22.73
CA ARG A 205 -10.56 1.59 22.26
C ARG A 205 -9.18 0.97 22.11
N SER A 206 -9.09 -0.35 22.14
CA SER A 206 -7.82 -1.01 21.84
C SER A 206 -7.37 -0.66 20.42
N PRO A 207 -6.11 -0.23 20.23
CA PRO A 207 -5.45 -0.35 18.94
C PRO A 207 -5.56 -1.78 18.43
N TYR A 208 -5.58 -1.95 17.13
CA TYR A 208 -5.87 -3.25 16.51
C TYR A 208 -4.93 -3.54 15.36
N LEU A 209 -4.78 -4.82 15.05
CA LEU A 209 -4.04 -5.31 13.90
C LEU A 209 -5.05 -5.60 12.79
N TRP A 210 -4.80 -5.16 11.57
CA TRP A 210 -5.72 -5.32 10.45
C TRP A 210 -4.99 -5.75 9.18
N GLN A 211 -5.59 -6.66 8.40
CA GLN A 211 -5.01 -7.09 7.11
C GLN A 211 -5.08 -6.02 6.01
N VAL A 212 -5.82 -4.93 6.19
CA VAL A 212 -5.94 -3.90 5.15
C VAL A 212 -4.70 -3.00 5.18
N PRO A 213 -3.97 -2.82 4.07
CA PRO A 213 -2.91 -1.82 4.01
C PRO A 213 -3.48 -0.40 4.04
N CYS A 214 -2.83 0.52 4.75
CA CYS A 214 -3.21 1.92 4.75
C CYS A 214 -2.54 2.70 3.60
N SER A 215 -3.34 3.42 2.82
CA SER A 215 -2.87 4.32 1.75
C SER A 215 -3.00 5.81 2.13
N TRP A 216 -3.38 6.12 3.37
CA TRP A 216 -3.64 7.48 3.85
C TRP A 216 -2.62 7.91 4.90
N GLY A 217 -1.36 7.50 4.71
CA GLY A 217 -0.26 7.72 5.64
C GLY A 217 -0.01 6.51 6.54
N ALA A 218 1.17 5.92 6.36
CA ALA A 218 1.65 4.79 7.14
C ALA A 218 3.17 4.69 7.07
N VAL A 219 3.75 3.95 8.01
CA VAL A 219 5.11 3.40 7.88
C VAL A 219 5.04 1.94 7.45
N TYR A 220 5.86 1.56 6.47
CA TYR A 220 6.00 0.18 5.99
C TYR A 220 7.31 -0.44 6.46
N PHE A 221 7.26 -1.73 6.79
CA PHE A 221 8.39 -2.45 7.37
C PHE A 221 9.31 -3.05 6.31
N PRO A 222 10.63 -2.98 6.49
CA PRO A 222 11.62 -3.21 5.44
C PRO A 222 11.53 -4.59 4.79
N GLU A 223 11.53 -5.65 5.58
CA GLU A 223 11.60 -7.02 5.05
C GLU A 223 10.36 -7.41 4.25
N ILE A 224 9.17 -6.97 4.69
CA ILE A 224 7.91 -7.22 3.98
C ILE A 224 7.79 -6.31 2.75
N TRP A 225 8.31 -5.09 2.81
CA TRP A 225 8.36 -4.22 1.63
C TRP A 225 9.30 -4.78 0.56
N ARG A 226 10.46 -5.36 0.94
CA ARG A 226 11.34 -6.06 -0.02
C ARG A 226 10.66 -7.29 -0.63
N GLU A 227 10.01 -8.11 0.18
CA GLU A 227 9.23 -9.24 -0.34
C GLU A 227 8.18 -8.76 -1.34
N PHE A 228 7.47 -7.67 -1.02
CA PHE A 228 6.50 -7.08 -1.94
C PHE A 228 7.16 -6.56 -3.23
N HIS A 229 8.36 -5.99 -3.16
CA HIS A 229 9.12 -5.56 -4.33
C HIS A 229 9.48 -6.70 -5.29
N ASP A 230 9.71 -7.90 -4.78
CA ASP A 230 9.99 -9.08 -5.59
C ASP A 230 8.68 -9.73 -6.09
N TYR A 231 7.65 -9.75 -5.25
CA TYR A 231 6.33 -10.30 -5.57
C TYR A 231 5.58 -9.50 -6.63
N PHE A 232 5.58 -8.18 -6.49
CA PHE A 232 4.82 -7.24 -7.31
C PHE A 232 5.11 -7.34 -8.82
N PRO A 233 6.36 -7.25 -9.31
CA PRO A 233 6.65 -7.29 -10.74
C PRO A 233 6.27 -8.64 -11.36
N ALA A 234 6.53 -9.76 -10.67
CA ALA A 234 6.15 -11.09 -11.13
C ALA A 234 4.63 -11.23 -11.29
N ARG A 235 3.87 -10.79 -10.28
CA ARG A 235 2.40 -10.80 -10.33
C ARG A 235 1.82 -9.84 -11.33
N LEU A 236 2.39 -8.65 -11.48
CA LEU A 236 1.95 -7.67 -12.46
C LEU A 236 2.18 -8.19 -13.90
N GLN A 237 3.32 -8.83 -14.15
CA GLN A 237 3.61 -9.45 -15.43
C GLN A 237 2.62 -10.60 -15.72
N ASP A 238 2.38 -11.46 -14.74
CA ASP A 238 1.45 -12.58 -14.89
C ASP A 238 0.01 -12.09 -15.14
N TRP A 239 -0.45 -11.10 -14.37
CA TRP A 239 -1.76 -10.49 -14.51
C TRP A 239 -2.01 -9.89 -15.90
N ASN A 240 -1.00 -9.23 -16.45
CA ASN A 240 -1.06 -8.60 -17.78
C ASN A 240 -0.75 -9.57 -18.92
N GLY A 241 -0.29 -10.78 -18.62
CA GLY A 241 0.19 -11.74 -19.60
C GLY A 241 -0.47 -13.11 -19.45
N PRO A 242 0.30 -14.16 -19.13
CA PRO A 242 -0.14 -15.55 -19.27
C PRO A 242 -1.17 -16.00 -18.22
N LYS A 243 -1.32 -15.30 -17.09
CA LYS A 243 -2.24 -15.65 -15.99
C LYS A 243 -2.05 -17.08 -15.47
N LEU A 244 -0.80 -17.44 -15.25
CA LEU A 244 -0.34 -18.73 -14.71
C LEU A 244 -0.83 -18.96 -13.28
N GLN A 245 -0.90 -17.90 -12.46
CA GLN A 245 -1.39 -17.98 -11.09
C GLN A 245 -2.72 -17.23 -10.93
N ASN A 246 -3.80 -17.98 -10.74
CA ASN A 246 -5.13 -17.42 -10.52
C ASN A 246 -5.34 -17.04 -9.04
N ILE A 247 -4.59 -16.05 -8.57
CA ILE A 247 -4.72 -15.55 -7.19
C ILE A 247 -5.96 -14.65 -7.10
N THR A 248 -6.99 -15.15 -6.42
CA THR A 248 -8.22 -14.41 -6.11
C THR A 248 -8.45 -14.47 -4.61
N VAL A 249 -8.38 -13.32 -3.95
CA VAL A 249 -8.61 -13.24 -2.50
C VAL A 249 -10.12 -13.36 -2.24
N PRO A 250 -10.58 -14.24 -1.33
CA PRO A 250 -12.02 -14.44 -1.11
C PRO A 250 -12.76 -13.18 -0.69
N GLU A 251 -13.96 -12.98 -1.24
CA GLU A 251 -14.97 -11.99 -0.80
C GLU A 251 -14.56 -10.51 -0.78
N VAL A 252 -13.42 -10.16 -1.39
CA VAL A 252 -12.94 -8.77 -1.43
C VAL A 252 -13.05 -8.13 -2.80
N ARG A 253 -13.36 -6.84 -2.80
CA ARG A 253 -13.47 -5.99 -3.98
C ARG A 253 -12.14 -5.73 -4.67
N SER A 254 -11.02 -5.84 -3.95
CA SER A 254 -9.67 -5.55 -4.47
C SER A 254 -9.31 -6.39 -5.69
N ASN A 255 -9.87 -7.59 -5.85
CA ASN A 255 -9.71 -8.41 -7.06
C ASN A 255 -10.10 -7.68 -8.36
N ARG A 256 -10.95 -6.64 -8.27
CA ARG A 256 -11.42 -5.83 -9.41
C ARG A 256 -10.55 -4.59 -9.66
N TRP A 257 -9.57 -4.29 -8.80
CA TRP A 257 -8.73 -3.10 -8.91
C TRP A 257 -7.59 -3.33 -9.91
N LYS A 258 -7.83 -2.98 -11.18
CA LYS A 258 -6.89 -3.27 -12.29
C LYS A 258 -5.57 -2.49 -12.22
N ASN A 259 -5.60 -1.26 -11.69
CA ASN A 259 -4.47 -0.32 -11.73
C ASN A 259 -3.96 0.09 -10.34
N SER A 260 -4.23 -0.73 -9.31
CA SER A 260 -3.89 -0.40 -7.93
C SER A 260 -2.73 -1.28 -7.44
N TRP A 261 -1.65 -0.65 -7.00
CA TRP A 261 -0.56 -1.35 -6.30
C TRP A 261 -1.06 -2.09 -5.06
N LYS A 262 -2.01 -1.47 -4.34
CA LYS A 262 -2.61 -1.97 -3.09
C LYS A 262 -3.31 -3.31 -3.28
N ARG A 263 -3.82 -3.59 -4.49
CA ARG A 263 -4.37 -4.92 -4.81
C ARG A 263 -3.33 -6.02 -4.61
N PHE A 264 -2.16 -5.86 -5.23
CA PHE A 264 -1.11 -6.86 -5.18
C PHE A 264 -0.56 -7.01 -3.76
N LEU A 265 -0.48 -5.90 -3.01
CA LEU A 265 -0.13 -5.98 -1.60
C LEU A 265 -1.20 -6.74 -0.78
N ILE A 266 -2.49 -6.55 -1.05
CA ILE A 266 -3.57 -7.33 -0.42
C ILE A 266 -3.46 -8.82 -0.75
N GLU A 267 -3.10 -9.19 -2.00
CA GLU A 267 -2.82 -10.59 -2.38
C GLU A 267 -1.71 -11.18 -1.47
N LEU A 268 -0.57 -10.51 -1.37
CA LEU A 268 0.55 -10.95 -0.53
C LEU A 268 0.18 -11.00 0.97
N VAL A 269 -0.51 -9.97 1.45
CA VAL A 269 -0.95 -9.87 2.85
C VAL A 269 -1.89 -11.00 3.23
N TYR A 270 -2.80 -11.39 2.32
CA TYR A 270 -3.68 -12.53 2.56
C TYR A 270 -2.90 -13.84 2.60
N LEU A 271 -2.04 -14.09 1.60
CA LEU A 271 -1.23 -15.31 1.51
C LEU A 271 -0.32 -15.51 2.72
N ARG A 272 0.26 -14.42 3.25
CA ARG A 272 1.14 -14.46 4.41
C ARG A 272 0.43 -14.28 5.75
N GLY A 273 -0.86 -13.96 5.78
CA GLY A 273 -1.55 -13.58 7.01
C GLY A 273 -0.88 -12.37 7.69
N TYR A 274 -0.42 -11.40 6.90
CA TYR A 274 0.18 -10.17 7.40
C TYR A 274 -0.86 -9.21 7.95
N VAL A 275 -0.43 -8.38 8.91
CA VAL A 275 -1.29 -7.40 9.57
C VAL A 275 -0.56 -6.07 9.80
N MET A 276 -1.28 -4.96 9.79
CA MET A 276 -0.78 -3.62 10.09
C MET A 276 -1.42 -3.11 11.37
N LEU A 277 -0.67 -2.38 12.20
CA LEU A 277 -1.22 -1.76 13.40
C LEU A 277 -2.00 -0.49 13.06
N TYR A 278 -3.18 -0.35 13.63
CA TYR A 278 -4.07 0.81 13.48
C TYR A 278 -4.36 1.49 14.82
N PRO A 279 -4.43 2.83 14.84
CA PRO A 279 -4.91 3.58 16.00
C PRO A 279 -6.43 3.45 16.16
N ASN A 280 -6.92 3.62 17.39
CA ASN A 280 -8.35 3.56 17.73
C ASN A 280 -8.69 4.57 18.85
N TYR A 281 -8.40 5.86 18.63
CA TYR A 281 -8.63 6.93 19.61
C TYR A 281 -10.02 7.59 19.47
N GLU A 282 -10.42 8.34 20.51
CA GLU A 282 -11.71 9.02 20.60
C GLU A 282 -12.05 9.88 19.40
N ASN A 283 -13.28 9.72 18.91
CA ASN A 283 -13.80 10.40 17.73
C ASN A 283 -12.94 10.23 16.47
N PHE A 284 -12.28 9.08 16.31
CA PHE A 284 -11.32 8.81 15.23
C PHE A 284 -10.13 9.76 15.21
N ALA A 285 -9.73 10.33 16.36
CA ALA A 285 -8.49 11.08 16.47
C ALA A 285 -7.32 10.25 15.90
N SER A 286 -6.59 10.84 14.96
CA SER A 286 -5.65 10.12 14.10
C SER A 286 -4.35 10.87 13.94
N PHE A 287 -3.32 10.16 13.47
CA PHE A 287 -2.02 10.75 13.17
C PHE A 287 -1.90 11.22 11.73
N SER A 288 -2.87 10.87 10.89
CA SER A 288 -3.02 11.42 9.55
C SER A 288 -4.50 11.64 9.21
N THR A 289 -4.75 12.55 8.29
CA THR A 289 -6.03 12.76 7.63
C THR A 289 -5.80 12.87 6.12
N ASN A 290 -6.75 12.42 5.32
CA ASN A 290 -6.70 12.52 3.87
C ASN A 290 -7.73 13.54 3.41
N HIS A 291 -7.26 14.57 2.72
CA HIS A 291 -8.10 15.66 2.21
C HIS A 291 -8.85 15.27 0.94
N ALA A 292 -8.51 14.12 0.37
CA ALA A 292 -9.19 13.47 -0.74
C ALA A 292 -9.35 14.42 -1.94
N GLU A 293 -8.28 15.15 -2.25
CA GLU A 293 -8.19 15.97 -3.45
C GLU A 293 -8.43 15.13 -4.72
N ALA A 294 -9.06 15.75 -5.72
CA ALA A 294 -9.33 15.10 -6.99
C ALA A 294 -8.02 14.53 -7.60
N GLY A 295 -8.10 13.28 -8.07
CA GLY A 295 -6.95 12.52 -8.56
C GLY A 295 -7.38 11.18 -9.17
N THR A 296 -6.44 10.25 -9.33
CA THR A 296 -6.66 8.96 -10.03
C THR A 296 -7.82 8.13 -9.47
N HIS A 297 -8.10 8.23 -8.17
CA HIS A 297 -9.10 7.40 -7.47
C HIS A 297 -10.27 8.18 -6.88
N ILE A 298 -10.28 9.52 -7.05
CA ILE A 298 -11.28 10.40 -6.49
C ILE A 298 -11.87 11.24 -7.62
N HIS A 299 -13.09 10.88 -8.01
CA HIS A 299 -13.92 11.65 -8.93
C HIS A 299 -15.01 12.31 -8.09
N LEU A 300 -14.95 13.63 -7.95
CA LEU A 300 -15.89 14.41 -7.14
C LEU A 300 -17.25 14.49 -7.83
N THR A 301 -18.31 14.06 -7.14
CA THR A 301 -19.68 14.42 -7.50
C THR A 301 -19.98 15.83 -7.01
N GLU A 302 -20.68 16.65 -7.82
CA GLU A 302 -21.10 18.00 -7.43
C GLU A 302 -21.81 17.99 -6.07
N GLY A 303 -21.31 18.83 -5.14
CA GLY A 303 -21.91 19.02 -3.81
C GLY A 303 -21.37 18.12 -2.68
N SER A 304 -20.56 17.10 -2.97
CA SER A 304 -19.93 16.26 -1.93
C SER A 304 -18.56 16.82 -1.53
N LYS A 305 -18.31 17.05 -0.23
CA LYS A 305 -16.96 17.39 0.25
C LYS A 305 -16.19 16.09 0.54
N PRO A 306 -15.02 15.86 -0.09
CA PRO A 306 -14.24 14.63 0.11
C PRO A 306 -13.84 14.38 1.55
N ASN A 307 -13.58 15.48 2.27
CA ASN A 307 -13.25 15.45 3.69
C ASN A 307 -14.37 14.83 4.55
N ASP A 308 -15.63 14.91 4.13
CA ASP A 308 -16.73 14.27 4.85
C ASP A 308 -16.61 12.74 4.79
N ILE A 309 -16.01 12.21 3.72
CA ILE A 309 -15.85 10.77 3.47
C ILE A 309 -14.53 10.25 4.03
N PHE A 310 -13.41 10.95 3.83
CA PHE A 310 -12.07 10.45 4.19
C PHE A 310 -11.40 11.22 5.33
N GLY A 311 -11.92 12.39 5.70
CA GLY A 311 -11.36 13.19 6.76
C GLY A 311 -11.59 12.60 8.15
N VAL A 312 -10.54 12.57 8.95
CA VAL A 312 -10.59 12.25 10.39
C VAL A 312 -9.92 13.38 11.16
N PRO A 313 -10.29 13.64 12.42
CA PRO A 313 -9.62 14.67 13.21
C PRO A 313 -8.17 14.29 13.46
N LEU A 314 -7.25 15.23 13.21
CA LEU A 314 -5.87 15.07 13.60
C LEU A 314 -5.74 15.19 15.12
N MET A 315 -4.82 14.40 15.69
CA MET A 315 -4.45 14.51 17.09
C MET A 315 -3.63 15.79 17.28
N GLU A 316 -4.27 16.85 17.79
CA GLU A 316 -3.65 18.16 18.04
C GLU A 316 -2.96 18.26 19.40
N GLU A 317 -3.32 17.39 20.35
CA GLU A 317 -2.74 17.30 21.69
C GLU A 317 -2.10 15.93 21.92
N ASP A 318 -1.11 15.85 22.82
CA ASP A 318 -0.45 14.59 23.16
C ASP A 318 -1.38 13.68 23.98
N LEU A 319 -2.17 12.91 23.24
CA LEU A 319 -3.07 11.88 23.77
C LEU A 319 -2.55 10.46 23.50
N VAL A 320 -1.29 10.33 23.05
CA VAL A 320 -0.78 9.05 22.55
C VAL A 320 -0.81 7.96 23.62
N LEU A 321 -0.50 8.31 24.86
CA LEU A 321 -0.65 7.39 26.00
C LEU A 321 -2.01 7.47 26.66
N SER A 322 -2.46 8.68 27.03
CA SER A 322 -3.68 8.88 27.82
C SER A 322 -4.95 8.44 27.10
N GLY A 323 -4.95 8.45 25.76
CA GLY A 323 -6.06 7.96 24.95
C GLY A 323 -6.06 6.44 24.71
N LEU A 324 -5.01 5.72 25.15
CA LEU A 324 -4.95 4.26 25.08
C LEU A 324 -5.61 3.60 26.30
N PRO A 325 -6.22 2.41 26.13
CA PRO A 325 -6.69 1.63 27.27
C PRO A 325 -5.57 1.36 28.28
N GLY A 326 -5.75 1.80 29.53
CA GLY A 326 -4.74 1.64 30.57
C GLY A 326 -3.50 2.53 30.42
N GLY A 327 -3.54 3.56 29.57
CA GLY A 327 -2.46 4.55 29.47
C GLY A 327 -1.18 4.05 28.77
N SER A 328 -1.23 2.89 28.10
CA SER A 328 -0.05 2.26 27.49
C SER A 328 -0.41 1.37 26.31
N MET A 329 0.53 1.11 25.41
CA MET A 329 0.30 0.18 24.31
C MET A 329 0.17 -1.27 24.83
N PRO A 330 -0.87 -2.02 24.41
CA PRO A 330 -1.02 -3.43 24.75
C PRO A 330 0.17 -4.29 24.31
N LYS A 331 0.41 -5.43 24.95
CA LYS A 331 1.33 -6.44 24.39
C LYS A 331 0.82 -6.89 23.02
N TYR A 332 1.70 -7.37 22.16
CA TYR A 332 1.30 -7.75 20.80
C TYR A 332 0.23 -8.85 20.81
N ALA A 333 0.36 -9.82 21.71
CA ALA A 333 -0.60 -10.92 21.86
C ALA A 333 -1.99 -10.49 22.37
N ASP A 334 -2.09 -9.30 22.96
CA ASP A 334 -3.34 -8.75 23.51
C ASP A 334 -4.03 -7.78 22.53
N LEU A 335 -3.45 -7.57 21.34
CA LEU A 335 -4.07 -6.76 20.29
C LEU A 335 -5.14 -7.57 19.55
N PRO A 336 -6.37 -7.04 19.39
CA PRO A 336 -7.35 -7.64 18.50
C PRO A 336 -6.83 -7.67 17.05
N ILE A 337 -7.10 -8.76 16.34
CA ILE A 337 -6.76 -8.95 14.94
C ILE A 337 -8.03 -8.97 14.11
N LEU A 338 -8.06 -8.17 13.06
CA LEU A 338 -9.16 -8.06 12.12
C LEU A 338 -8.75 -8.61 10.74
N ASP A 339 -9.66 -9.34 10.10
CA ASP A 339 -9.51 -9.77 8.71
C ASP A 339 -9.79 -8.64 7.70
N LEU A 340 -9.65 -8.89 6.41
CA LEU A 340 -9.89 -7.90 5.35
C LEU A 340 -11.29 -7.24 5.38
N LEU A 341 -12.30 -7.92 5.96
CA LEU A 341 -13.67 -7.39 6.06
C LEU A 341 -13.94 -6.71 7.41
N GLY A 342 -12.97 -6.70 8.32
CA GLY A 342 -13.08 -6.04 9.63
C GLY A 342 -13.65 -6.95 10.73
N ASN A 343 -13.72 -8.26 10.51
CA ASN A 343 -14.17 -9.21 11.52
C ASN A 343 -13.02 -9.61 12.44
N VAL A 344 -13.28 -9.76 13.74
CA VAL A 344 -12.28 -10.25 14.70
C VAL A 344 -11.98 -11.73 14.43
N VAL A 345 -10.70 -12.05 14.28
CA VAL A 345 -10.18 -13.39 13.95
C VAL A 345 -8.90 -13.67 14.72
N SER A 346 -8.48 -14.93 14.79
CA SER A 346 -7.18 -15.28 15.38
C SER A 346 -6.04 -15.14 14.38
N LYS A 347 -4.81 -15.00 14.90
CA LYS A 347 -3.58 -15.02 14.08
C LYS A 347 -3.47 -16.34 13.30
N GLU A 348 -3.78 -17.44 13.97
CA GLU A 348 -3.70 -18.79 13.42
C GLU A 348 -4.67 -18.94 12.25
N GLU A 349 -5.88 -18.42 12.37
CA GLU A 349 -6.88 -18.47 11.32
C GLU A 349 -6.43 -17.70 10.06
N LEU A 350 -5.87 -16.49 10.21
CA LEU A 350 -5.32 -15.74 9.07
C LEU A 350 -4.21 -16.52 8.35
N ILE A 351 -3.32 -17.15 9.11
CA ILE A 351 -2.23 -17.96 8.55
C ILE A 351 -2.80 -19.19 7.83
N GLN A 352 -3.79 -19.87 8.39
CA GLN A 352 -4.39 -21.05 7.75
C GLN A 352 -5.14 -20.66 6.46
N ARG A 353 -5.89 -19.56 6.45
CA ARG A 353 -6.53 -19.02 5.24
C ARG A 353 -5.50 -18.71 4.15
N GLY A 354 -4.39 -18.08 4.51
CA GLY A 354 -3.28 -17.81 3.60
C GLY A 354 -2.63 -19.07 3.02
N LYS A 355 -2.35 -20.07 3.87
CA LYS A 355 -1.78 -21.37 3.46
C LYS A 355 -2.73 -22.18 2.57
N ALA A 356 -4.04 -22.11 2.83
CA ALA A 356 -5.04 -22.75 1.99
C ALA A 356 -4.99 -22.15 0.57
N LEU A 357 -5.07 -20.82 0.46
CA LEU A 357 -4.96 -20.16 -0.85
C LEU A 357 -3.61 -20.43 -1.52
N HIS A 358 -2.50 -20.40 -0.76
CA HIS A 358 -1.16 -20.74 -1.27
C HIS A 358 -1.19 -22.11 -1.97
N SER A 359 -1.74 -23.12 -1.30
CA SER A 359 -1.81 -24.50 -1.80
C SER A 359 -2.67 -24.63 -3.07
N GLU A 360 -3.60 -23.70 -3.30
CA GLU A 360 -4.43 -23.66 -4.50
C GLU A 360 -3.74 -22.98 -5.69
N VAL A 361 -2.85 -22.01 -5.43
CA VAL A 361 -2.34 -21.07 -6.45
C VAL A 361 -0.85 -21.23 -6.77
N SER A 362 -0.13 -22.06 -6.02
CA SER A 362 1.31 -22.32 -6.18
C SER A 362 1.58 -23.82 -6.16
N LEU A 363 2.56 -24.26 -6.96
CA LEU A 363 3.08 -25.63 -6.91
C LEU A 363 4.02 -25.86 -5.73
N CYS A 364 4.56 -24.79 -5.14
CA CYS A 364 5.39 -24.88 -3.96
C CYS A 364 4.52 -25.03 -2.71
N PRO A 365 4.79 -26.01 -1.85
CA PRO A 365 4.02 -26.19 -0.62
C PRO A 365 4.22 -24.99 0.32
N PRO A 366 3.18 -24.60 1.08
CA PRO A 366 3.30 -23.50 2.02
C PRO A 366 4.33 -23.81 3.13
N ASN A 367 5.26 -22.87 3.36
CA ASN A 367 6.25 -22.99 4.44
C ASN A 367 5.61 -22.70 5.81
N ASN A 368 6.08 -23.40 6.85
CA ASN A 368 5.73 -23.10 8.23
C ASN A 368 6.49 -21.89 8.78
N GLU A 369 7.73 -21.68 8.32
CA GLU A 369 8.55 -20.54 8.67
C GLU A 369 8.34 -19.39 7.66
N LEU A 370 8.43 -18.17 8.16
CA LEU A 370 8.30 -16.97 7.34
C LEU A 370 9.68 -16.55 6.84
N THR A 371 9.91 -16.63 5.53
CA THR A 371 11.21 -16.36 4.90
C THR A 371 11.34 -14.95 4.30
N PHE A 372 10.22 -14.25 4.10
CA PHE A 372 10.15 -12.98 3.35
C PHE A 372 10.67 -13.07 1.91
N ASP A 373 10.63 -14.28 1.33
CA ASP A 373 11.00 -14.54 -0.06
C ASP A 373 9.74 -15.02 -0.80
N PRO A 374 9.23 -14.27 -1.78
CA PRO A 374 8.00 -14.64 -2.46
C PRO A 374 8.19 -15.78 -3.46
N GLN A 375 9.41 -16.27 -3.71
CA GLN A 375 9.63 -17.40 -4.61
C GLN A 375 8.92 -18.68 -4.15
N ASP A 376 8.69 -18.85 -2.85
CA ASP A 376 7.89 -19.97 -2.33
C ASP A 376 6.39 -19.88 -2.69
N ILE A 377 5.90 -18.69 -3.06
CA ILE A 377 4.54 -18.45 -3.57
C ILE A 377 4.52 -18.47 -5.10
N LEU A 378 5.60 -18.05 -5.77
CA LEU A 378 5.65 -17.84 -7.22
C LEU A 378 6.08 -19.09 -8.00
N CYS A 379 5.73 -20.28 -7.54
CA CYS A 379 6.05 -21.54 -8.22
C CYS A 379 4.91 -21.99 -9.13
N PHE A 380 5.19 -22.15 -10.42
CA PHE A 380 4.26 -22.62 -11.43
C PHE A 380 4.96 -23.59 -12.39
N ASP A 381 4.16 -24.31 -13.18
CA ASP A 381 4.65 -25.30 -14.15
C ASP A 381 5.34 -24.59 -15.32
N ASP A 382 6.64 -24.84 -15.50
CA ASP A 382 7.46 -24.24 -16.56
C ASP A 382 7.03 -24.71 -17.97
N GLU A 383 6.57 -25.96 -18.14
CA GLU A 383 6.07 -26.45 -19.44
C GLU A 383 4.76 -25.74 -19.80
N LYS A 384 3.88 -25.55 -18.80
CA LYS A 384 2.66 -24.77 -18.98
C LYS A 384 2.97 -23.31 -19.31
N ARG A 385 4.00 -22.73 -18.68
CA ARG A 385 4.45 -21.36 -18.98
C ARG A 385 4.94 -21.23 -20.43
N GLU A 386 5.80 -22.13 -20.89
CA GLU A 386 6.30 -22.10 -22.27
C GLU A 386 5.16 -22.26 -23.28
N THR A 387 4.22 -23.16 -23.02
CA THR A 387 3.04 -23.39 -23.86
C THR A 387 2.17 -22.13 -23.95
N VAL A 388 1.84 -21.52 -22.82
CA VAL A 388 0.99 -20.31 -22.79
C VAL A 388 1.70 -19.11 -23.43
N ILE A 389 3.01 -18.96 -23.24
CA ILE A 389 3.80 -17.90 -23.89
C ILE A 389 3.76 -18.07 -25.41
N ASN A 390 4.03 -19.28 -25.91
CA ASN A 390 3.99 -19.59 -27.34
C ASN A 390 2.60 -19.29 -27.94
N GLU A 391 1.52 -19.72 -27.28
CA GLU A 391 0.15 -19.41 -27.72
C GLU A 391 -0.14 -17.90 -27.72
N THR A 392 0.35 -17.17 -26.71
CA THR A 392 0.13 -15.73 -26.57
C THR A 392 0.87 -14.95 -27.66
N ASP A 393 2.09 -15.35 -27.99
CA ASP A 393 2.88 -14.72 -29.05
C ASP A 393 2.29 -14.99 -30.43
N VAL A 394 1.82 -16.22 -30.69
CA VAL A 394 1.05 -16.55 -31.91
C VAL A 394 -0.21 -15.68 -32.00
N ARG A 395 -0.94 -15.47 -30.90
CA ARG A 395 -2.14 -14.60 -30.87
C ARG A 395 -1.79 -13.13 -31.13
N LYS A 396 -0.69 -12.62 -30.57
CA LYS A 396 -0.21 -11.25 -30.81
C LYS A 396 0.15 -11.03 -32.26
N GLU A 397 0.89 -11.96 -32.85
CA GLU A 397 1.29 -11.88 -34.26
C GLU A 397 0.07 -11.90 -35.19
N ARG A 398 -0.91 -12.77 -34.92
CA ARG A 398 -2.19 -12.77 -35.66
C ARG A 398 -2.96 -11.46 -35.53
N ARG A 399 -3.02 -10.85 -34.34
CA ARG A 399 -3.67 -9.54 -34.13
C ARG A 399 -2.95 -8.42 -34.88
N LYS A 400 -1.62 -8.45 -34.92
CA LYS A 400 -0.81 -7.51 -35.68
C LYS A 400 -1.11 -7.64 -37.17
N GLN A 401 -1.07 -8.85 -37.72
CA GLN A 401 -1.43 -9.13 -39.12
C GLN A 401 -2.85 -8.68 -39.45
N MET A 402 -3.81 -8.92 -38.57
CA MET A 402 -5.19 -8.46 -38.76
C MET A 402 -5.32 -6.93 -38.73
N SER A 403 -4.58 -6.26 -37.84
CA SER A 403 -4.56 -4.78 -37.77
C SER A 403 -3.90 -4.16 -39.01
N GLU A 404 -2.82 -4.77 -39.50
CA GLU A 404 -2.17 -4.38 -40.76
C GLU A 404 -3.11 -4.57 -41.96
N ALA A 405 -3.81 -5.70 -42.04
CA ALA A 405 -4.81 -5.95 -43.08
C ALA A 405 -5.96 -4.95 -43.03
N ILE A 406 -6.49 -4.62 -41.85
CA ILE A 406 -7.52 -3.60 -41.67
C ILE A 406 -7.02 -2.21 -42.09
N ASN A 407 -5.79 -1.84 -41.72
CA ASN A 407 -5.20 -0.56 -42.12
C ASN A 407 -4.98 -0.46 -43.64
N LEU A 408 -4.57 -1.56 -44.30
CA LEU A 408 -4.46 -1.63 -45.75
C LEU A 408 -5.82 -1.47 -46.45
N ILE A 409 -6.89 -2.04 -45.88
CA ILE A 409 -8.26 -1.88 -46.38
C ILE A 409 -8.75 -0.44 -46.21
N LEU A 410 -8.54 0.16 -45.03
CA LEU A 410 -8.99 1.52 -44.72
C LEU A 410 -8.25 2.59 -45.54
N ASN A 411 -6.93 2.43 -45.73
CA ASN A 411 -6.11 3.38 -46.48
C ASN A 411 -6.23 3.25 -48.01
N HIS A 412 -6.87 2.19 -48.53
CA HIS A 412 -7.21 2.06 -49.96
C HIS A 412 -8.50 2.78 -50.36
N THR A 413 -8.77 3.95 -49.79
CA THR A 413 -9.76 4.87 -50.36
C THR A 413 -9.20 5.90 -51.33
N LEU A 414 -7.89 6.13 -51.45
CA LEU A 414 -7.33 6.97 -52.54
C LEU A 414 -5.85 6.62 -52.81
N ASP A 415 -5.54 6.00 -53.95
CA ASP A 415 -4.26 6.25 -54.63
C ASP A 415 -4.38 6.03 -56.15
N ASP A 416 -3.94 7.04 -56.88
CA ASP A 416 -4.15 7.31 -58.32
C ASP A 416 -3.30 6.41 -59.27
N ASN A 417 -2.88 5.22 -58.83
CA ASN A 417 -1.93 4.40 -59.59
C ASN A 417 -2.37 2.94 -59.77
N GLY A 418 -3.57 2.77 -60.34
CA GLY A 418 -3.86 1.73 -61.33
C GLY A 418 -3.69 0.25 -60.94
N THR A 419 -3.43 -0.09 -59.68
CA THR A 419 -3.30 -1.47 -59.24
C THR A 419 -4.57 -1.86 -58.49
N LYS A 420 -5.47 -2.56 -59.19
CA LYS A 420 -6.74 -3.06 -58.65
C LYS A 420 -6.46 -4.11 -57.57
N ILE A 421 -6.45 -3.71 -56.30
CA ILE A 421 -6.56 -4.68 -55.21
C ILE A 421 -8.04 -4.97 -55.01
N GLU A 422 -8.45 -6.22 -55.23
CA GLU A 422 -9.85 -6.67 -55.09
C GLU A 422 -10.24 -6.65 -53.59
N PRO A 423 -11.15 -5.77 -53.16
CA PRO A 423 -11.56 -5.67 -51.76
C PRO A 423 -12.13 -7.00 -51.23
N GLU A 424 -12.72 -7.82 -52.10
CA GLU A 424 -13.25 -9.14 -51.76
C GLU A 424 -12.15 -10.15 -51.35
N LYS A 425 -10.95 -10.08 -51.93
CA LYS A 425 -9.82 -10.95 -51.53
C LYS A 425 -9.27 -10.56 -50.16
N LEU A 426 -9.17 -9.26 -49.89
CA LEU A 426 -8.76 -8.75 -48.57
C LEU A 426 -9.80 -9.06 -47.50
N LEU A 427 -11.09 -8.88 -47.82
CA LEU A 427 -12.19 -9.26 -46.93
C LEU A 427 -12.18 -10.76 -46.63
N LYS A 428 -11.87 -11.60 -47.63
CA LYS A 428 -11.75 -13.06 -47.44
C LYS A 428 -10.61 -13.43 -46.49
N ILE A 429 -9.45 -12.78 -46.60
CA ILE A 429 -8.32 -12.96 -45.67
C ILE A 429 -8.72 -12.53 -44.25
N VAL A 430 -9.40 -11.38 -44.10
CA VAL A 430 -9.88 -10.92 -42.79
C VAL A 430 -10.92 -11.88 -42.20
N VAL A 431 -11.84 -12.40 -43.02
CA VAL A 431 -12.86 -13.38 -42.60
C VAL A 431 -12.24 -14.74 -42.25
N GLU A 432 -11.23 -15.21 -42.99
CA GLU A 432 -10.49 -16.44 -42.66
C GLU A 432 -9.70 -16.29 -41.36
N LEU A 433 -9.03 -15.14 -41.16
CA LEU A 433 -8.34 -14.82 -39.90
C LEU A 433 -9.34 -14.73 -38.73
N TYR A 434 -10.49 -14.10 -38.92
CA TYR A 434 -11.56 -13.99 -37.93
C TYR A 434 -12.16 -15.37 -37.59
N ASN A 435 -12.51 -16.18 -38.59
CA ASN A 435 -13.10 -17.50 -38.38
C ASN A 435 -12.11 -18.48 -37.73
N SER A 436 -10.82 -18.41 -38.07
CA SER A 436 -9.77 -19.21 -37.41
C SER A 436 -9.55 -18.83 -35.93
N SER A 437 -9.93 -17.61 -35.54
CA SER A 437 -9.87 -17.14 -34.16
C SER A 437 -11.09 -17.54 -33.33
N ALA A 438 -12.25 -17.74 -33.96
CA ALA A 438 -13.48 -18.21 -33.31
C ALA A 438 -13.44 -19.71 -32.97
N THR A 439 -12.75 -20.52 -33.76
CA THR A 439 -12.59 -21.97 -33.52
C THR A 439 -11.66 -22.33 -32.35
N ALA A 440 -10.91 -21.37 -31.79
CA ALA A 440 -10.05 -21.58 -30.62
C ALA A 440 -10.75 -21.28 -29.27
N VAL A 441 -12.04 -20.94 -29.29
CA VAL A 441 -12.81 -20.49 -28.11
C VAL A 441 -13.83 -21.54 -27.63
N THR A 442 -13.94 -22.70 -28.28
CA THR A 442 -15.03 -23.67 -28.02
C THR A 442 -14.81 -24.64 -26.85
N ASP A 443 -13.68 -24.61 -26.14
CA ASP A 443 -13.48 -25.44 -24.94
C ASP A 443 -13.65 -24.63 -23.64
N VAL A 444 -14.91 -24.27 -23.34
CA VAL A 444 -15.34 -23.90 -21.98
C VAL A 444 -16.68 -24.60 -21.72
N PRO A 445 -16.86 -25.36 -20.62
CA PRO A 445 -18.14 -25.99 -20.33
C PRO A 445 -19.20 -24.92 -20.04
N SER A 446 -20.36 -25.10 -20.66
CA SER A 446 -21.56 -24.27 -20.57
C SER A 446 -21.93 -23.88 -19.13
N SER A 447 -22.02 -22.58 -18.85
CA SER A 447 -22.80 -22.06 -17.73
C SER A 447 -24.24 -21.78 -18.17
N THR A 448 -25.16 -22.16 -17.29
CA THR A 448 -26.62 -22.14 -17.39
C THR A 448 -27.17 -20.72 -17.68
N PRO A 449 -28.34 -20.57 -18.35
CA PRO A 449 -28.82 -19.27 -18.78
C PRO A 449 -29.37 -18.47 -17.60
N ILE A 450 -28.82 -17.26 -17.39
CA ILE A 450 -29.37 -16.27 -16.47
C ILE A 450 -30.63 -15.69 -17.14
N GLN A 451 -31.78 -15.94 -16.52
CA GLN A 451 -33.04 -15.26 -16.83
C GLN A 451 -32.88 -13.75 -16.63
N SER A 452 -33.25 -13.01 -17.67
CA SER A 452 -33.41 -11.56 -17.66
C SER A 452 -34.53 -11.15 -16.68
N LEU A 453 -34.19 -10.33 -15.69
CA LEU A 453 -35.14 -9.53 -14.91
C LEU A 453 -34.83 -8.04 -15.13
N PRO A 454 -35.86 -7.18 -15.12
CA PRO A 454 -35.82 -5.89 -15.79
C PRO A 454 -35.13 -4.80 -14.95
N THR A 455 -34.48 -3.90 -15.66
CA THR A 455 -34.11 -2.54 -15.25
C THR A 455 -35.29 -1.83 -14.59
N GLU A 456 -35.17 -1.46 -13.31
CA GLU A 456 -35.96 -0.38 -12.72
C GLU A 456 -35.18 0.37 -11.62
N THR A 457 -34.99 1.66 -11.93
CA THR A 457 -35.11 2.86 -11.08
C THR A 457 -34.35 2.96 -9.76
N ASN A 458 -33.39 3.90 -9.77
CA ASN A 458 -32.91 4.64 -8.60
C ASN A 458 -34.07 5.12 -7.72
N MET A 459 -34.08 4.69 -6.47
CA MET A 459 -34.77 5.41 -5.40
C MET A 459 -33.79 5.70 -4.26
N LYS A 460 -33.68 7.00 -3.96
CA LYS A 460 -32.98 7.59 -2.83
C LYS A 460 -33.44 6.97 -1.52
N LEU A 461 -32.47 6.69 -0.64
CA LEU A 461 -32.47 7.07 0.77
C LEU A 461 -31.04 6.99 1.32
#